data_AF-A0A9X1HJZ9-F1
#
_entry.id   AF-A0A9X1HJZ9-F1
#
_cell.length_a   1.000
_cell.length_b   1.000
_cell.length_c   1.000
_cell.angle_alpha   90.00
_cell.angle_beta   90.00
_cell.angle_gamma   90.00
#
_symmetry.space_group_name_H-M   'P 1'
#
loop_
_entity.id
_entity.type
_entity.pdbx_description
1 polymer ?
#
loop_
_entity_poly.entity_id
_entity_poly.type
_entity_poly.pdbx_seq_one_letter_code
_entity_poly.pdbx_strand_id
1 'polypeptide(L)' 'MAGPPFSVPESEIRTLFNGIMTTDLIKKKTAEPLPARFANRGLTSLHQLTFIIRRHN' A
#
# COMPACT_ATOMS: atom_id res chain seq x y z
N MET A 1 2.42 -16.69 3.58
CA MET A 1 2.13 -15.23 3.71
C MET A 1 0.77 -15.07 4.35
N ALA A 2 0.66 -14.52 5.56
CA ALA A 2 -0.64 -14.42 6.24
C ALA A 2 -1.37 -13.12 5.86
N GLY A 3 -2.10 -13.15 4.75
CA GLY A 3 -3.20 -12.22 4.43
C GLY A 3 -4.57 -12.88 4.63
N PRO A 4 -5.67 -12.20 4.27
CA PRO A 4 -5.74 -10.78 3.89
C PRO A 4 -5.82 -9.83 5.11
N PRO A 5 -5.58 -8.52 4.90
CA PRO A 5 -4.99 -7.93 3.68
C PRO A 5 -3.53 -8.34 3.52
N PHE A 6 -3.09 -8.58 2.28
CA PHE A 6 -1.68 -8.84 1.96
C PHE A 6 -0.88 -7.52 1.94
N SER A 7 0.39 -7.58 2.34
CA SER A 7 1.30 -6.43 2.19
C SER A 7 1.71 -6.30 0.72
N VAL A 8 1.53 -5.11 0.16
CA VAL A 8 1.95 -4.78 -1.21
C VAL A 8 2.92 -3.60 -1.12
N PRO A 9 4.23 -3.79 -1.37
CA PRO A 9 5.19 -2.70 -1.33
C PRO A 9 5.01 -1.78 -2.55
N GLU A 10 5.46 -0.53 -2.44
CA GLU A 10 5.39 0.45 -3.54
C GLU A 10 6.08 -0.04 -4.82
N SER A 11 7.21 -0.75 -4.68
CA SER A 11 7.91 -1.35 -5.82
C SER A 11 7.04 -2.34 -6.59
N GLU A 12 6.17 -3.09 -5.91
CA GLU A 12 5.27 -4.05 -6.56
C GLU A 12 4.21 -3.32 -7.38
N ILE A 13 3.65 -2.23 -6.86
CA ILE A 13 2.73 -1.36 -7.61
C ILE A 13 3.42 -0.85 -8.88
N ARG A 14 4.65 -0.35 -8.77
CA ARG A 14 5.42 0.12 -9.93
C ARG A 14 5.67 -1.01 -10.93
N THR A 15 6.09 -2.18 -10.48
CA THR A 15 6.31 -3.35 -11.35
C THR A 15 5.04 -3.77 -12.11
N LEU A 16 3.90 -3.80 -11.43
CA LEU A 16 2.63 -4.22 -12.03
C LEU A 16 2.10 -3.23 -13.08
N PHE A 17 2.40 -1.94 -12.94
CA PHE A 17 1.74 -0.89 -13.73
C PHE A 17 2.66 -0.08 -14.67
N ASN A 18 3.97 0.05 -14.41
CA ASN A 18 4.88 0.97 -15.13
C ASN A 18 5.00 0.75 -16.66
N GLY A 19 4.52 -0.37 -17.22
CA GLY A 19 4.55 -0.62 -18.66
C GLY A 19 3.37 -0.02 -19.44
N ILE A 20 2.27 0.31 -18.76
CA ILE A 20 0.99 0.69 -19.39
C ILE A 20 0.45 1.98 -18.78
N MET A 21 0.80 2.24 -17.53
CA MET A 21 0.25 3.30 -16.71
C MET A 21 1.36 4.01 -15.93
N THR A 22 1.13 5.30 -15.66
CA THR A 22 1.91 6.07 -14.68
C THR A 22 1.31 5.88 -13.30
N THR A 23 2.16 5.62 -12.30
CA THR A 23 1.75 5.48 -10.88
C THR A 23 2.35 6.58 -10.01
N ASP A 24 1.50 7.41 -9.43
CA ASP A 24 1.91 8.50 -8.54
C ASP A 24 1.44 8.24 -7.12
N LEU A 25 2.36 8.17 -6.16
CA LEU A 25 2.02 8.16 -4.74
C LEU A 25 1.57 9.56 -4.32
N ILE A 26 0.30 9.71 -3.95
CA ILE A 26 -0.25 11.00 -3.53
C ILE A 26 -0.39 11.15 -2.02
N LYS A 27 -0.40 10.03 -1.29
CA LYS A 27 -0.51 10.07 0.18
C LYS A 27 0.10 8.83 0.81
N LYS A 28 0.86 9.06 1.88
CA LYS A 28 1.27 8.03 2.83
C LYS A 28 0.81 8.46 4.21
N LYS A 29 -0.02 7.63 4.86
CA LYS A 29 -0.56 7.88 6.20
C LYS A 29 -0.19 6.71 7.11
N THR A 30 0.41 7.01 8.26
CA THR A 30 0.54 6.01 9.33
C THR A 30 -0.80 5.90 10.06
N ALA A 31 -1.27 4.68 10.28
CA ALA A 31 -2.49 4.42 11.04
C ALA A 31 -2.16 4.43 12.53
N GLU A 32 -2.31 5.60 13.15
CA GLU A 32 -2.15 5.81 14.59
C GLU A 32 -3.47 6.30 15.21
N PRO A 33 -3.94 5.67 16.30
CA PRO A 33 -3.39 4.45 16.89
C PRO A 33 -3.55 3.23 15.95
N LEU A 34 -2.65 2.25 16.08
CA LEU A 34 -2.73 1.01 15.31
C LEU A 34 -4.05 0.29 15.63
N PRO A 35 -4.90 -0.04 14.64
CA PRO A 35 -6.16 -0.71 14.92
C PRO A 35 -5.96 -2.07 15.60
N ALA A 36 -6.75 -2.36 16.64
CA ALA A 36 -6.60 -3.55 17.49
C ALA A 36 -6.52 -4.87 16.70
N ARG A 37 -7.30 -5.03 15.62
CA ARG A 37 -7.26 -6.21 14.76
C ARG A 37 -5.89 -6.50 14.13
N PHE A 38 -5.06 -5.48 13.94
CA PHE A 38 -3.70 -5.61 13.41
C PHE A 38 -2.69 -5.78 14.55
N ALA A 39 -2.85 -5.06 15.65
CA ALA A 39 -2.04 -5.24 16.86
C ALA A 39 -2.12 -6.68 17.39
N ASN A 40 -3.33 -7.26 17.44
CA ASN A 40 -3.56 -8.66 17.87
C ASN A 40 -2.93 -9.70 16.94
N ARG A 41 -2.54 -9.29 15.72
CA ARG A 41 -1.80 -10.13 14.76
C ARG A 41 -0.29 -9.88 14.82
N GLY A 42 0.19 -9.14 15.83
CA GLY A 42 1.60 -8.83 16.04
C GLY A 42 2.15 -7.70 15.17
N LEU A 43 1.30 -6.95 14.46
CA LEU A 43 1.79 -5.76 13.75
C LEU A 43 2.15 -4.66 14.74
N THR A 44 3.25 -3.95 14.48
CA THR A 44 3.72 -2.80 15.27
C THR A 44 3.51 -1.48 14.55
N SER A 45 3.36 -1.51 13.22
CA SER A 45 3.09 -0.35 12.39
C SER A 45 2.16 -0.73 11.23
N LEU A 46 1.38 0.26 10.77
CA LEU A 46 0.56 0.14 9.58
C LEU A 46 0.62 1.45 8.81
N HIS A 47 1.02 1.36 7.54
CA HIS A 47 1.03 2.49 6.63
C HIS A 47 0.00 2.26 5.52
N GLN A 48 -0.87 3.23 5.32
CA GLN A 48 -1.76 3.31 4.18
C GLN A 48 -1.12 4.21 3.11
N LEU A 49 -0.96 3.66 1.92
CA LEU A 49 -0.49 4.38 0.75
C LEU A 49 -1.68 4.60 -0.19
N THR A 50 -1.74 5.76 -0.84
CA THR A 50 -2.76 6.09 -1.84
C THR A 50 -2.07 6.53 -3.10
N PHE A 51 -2.36 5.84 -4.20
CA PHE A 51 -1.80 6.11 -5.51
C PHE A 51 -2.87 6.65 -6.46
N ILE A 52 -2.47 7.49 -7.41
CA ILE A 52 -3.23 7.71 -8.65
C ILE A 52 -2.54 6.91 -9.75
N ILE A 53 -3.32 6.15 -10.51
CA ILE A 53 -2.85 5.38 -11.66
C ILE A 53 -3.51 5.94 -12.90
N ARG A 54 -2.73 6.37 -13.90
CA ARG A 54 -3.23 6.97 -15.15
C ARG A 54 -2.65 6.27 -16.36
N ARG A 55 -3.44 6.17 -17.43
CA ARG A 55 -2.95 5.66 -18.72
C ARG A 55 -1.95 6.63 -19.33
N HIS A 56 -0.90 6.11 -19.96
CA HIS A 56 -0.04 6.92 -20.83
C HIS A 56 -0.89 7.52 -21.96
N ASN A 57 -0.70 8.80 -22.23
CA ASN A 57 -1.29 9.46 -23.40
C ASN A 57 -0.61 8.96 -24.68
#